data_AF-E2NIL8-F1
#
_entry.id   AF-E2NIL8-F1
#
_cell.length_a   1.000
_cell.length_b   1.000
_cell.length_c   1.000
_cell.angle_alpha   90.00
_cell.angle_beta   90.00
_cell.angle_gamma   90.00
#
_symmetry.space_group_name_H-M   'P 1'
#
loop_
_entity.id
_entity.type
_entity.pdbx_description
1 polymer ?
#
loop_
_entity_poly.entity_id
_entity_poly.type
_entity_poly.pdbx_seq_one_letter_code
_entity_poly.pdbx_strand_id
1 'polypeptide(L)' 'MDADSQPSDTRTLEQKTSLLALLRELKRIFPHALIVGHHDLNPMKPCPCFKAEREYRGL' A
#
# COMPACT_ATOMS: atom_id res chain seq x y z
N MET A 1 13.36 4.27 -6.62
CA MET A 1 14.42 3.30 -6.32
C MET A 1 15.31 3.90 -5.25
N ASP A 2 15.97 3.08 -4.43
CA ASP A 2 16.98 3.57 -3.49
C ASP A 2 18.32 3.84 -4.21
N ALA A 3 19.36 4.17 -3.44
CA ALA A 3 20.70 4.46 -3.96
C ALA A 3 21.34 3.26 -4.69
N ASP A 4 20.89 2.04 -4.37
CA ASP A 4 21.38 0.79 -4.95
C ASP A 4 20.50 0.32 -6.13
N SER A 5 19.62 1.19 -6.65
CA SER A 5 18.66 0.89 -7.72
C SER A 5 17.62 -0.18 -7.36
N GLN A 6 17.42 -0.47 -6.07
CA GLN A 6 16.43 -1.43 -5.63
C GLN A 6 15.04 -0.77 -5.56
N PRO A 7 13.96 -1.55 -5.79
CA PRO A 7 12.61 -1.06 -5.60
C PRO A 7 12.41 -0.57 -4.15
N SER A 8 11.95 0.66 -4.00
CA SER A 8 11.78 1.31 -2.69
C SER A 8 10.52 2.16 -2.71
N ASP A 9 9.86 2.29 -1.55
CA ASP A 9 8.72 3.19 -1.38
C ASP A 9 9.19 4.65 -1.41
N THR A 10 9.01 5.30 -2.56
CA THR A 10 9.35 6.71 -2.77
C THR A 10 8.13 7.61 -2.73
N ARG A 11 7.00 7.17 -2.14
CA ARG A 11 5.79 7.97 -2.08
C ARG A 11 6.01 9.22 -1.23
N THR A 12 5.58 10.38 -1.74
CA THR A 12 5.55 11.64 -0.99
C THR A 12 4.46 11.60 0.10
N LEU A 13 4.50 12.56 1.02
CA LEU A 13 3.48 12.69 2.07
C LEU A 13 2.08 12.90 1.48
N GLU A 14 1.98 13.71 0.42
CA GLU A 14 0.74 14.00 -0.30
C GLU A 14 0.20 12.73 -0.94
N GLN A 15 1.06 11.93 -1.59
CA GLN A 15 0.67 10.65 -2.18
C GLN A 15 0.16 9.66 -1.13
N LYS A 16 0.83 9.56 0.03
CA LYS A 16 0.38 8.72 1.15
C LYS A 16 -0.96 9.19 1.70
N THR A 17 -1.15 10.51 1.81
CA THR A 17 -2.38 11.11 2.31
C THR A 17 -3.55 10.86 1.37
N SER A 18 -3.38 11.08 0.06
CA SER A 18 -4.41 10.81 -0.95
C SER A 18 -4.80 9.33 -0.97
N LEU A 19 -3.81 8.42 -0.87
CA LEU A 19 -4.08 6.99 -0.82
C LEU A 19 -4.86 6.60 0.44
N LEU A 20 -4.48 7.13 1.61
CA LEU A 20 -5.18 6.87 2.86
C LEU A 20 -6.63 7.35 2.83
N ALA A 21 -6.90 8.52 2.23
CA ALA A 21 -8.25 9.04 2.05
C ALA A 21 -9.10 8.09 1.19
N LEU A 22 -8.57 7.69 0.03
CA LEU A 22 -9.24 6.73 -0.86
C LEU A 22 -9.53 5.40 -0.16
N LEU A 23 -8.56 4.84 0.57
CA LEU A 23 -8.74 3.57 1.27
C LEU A 23 -9.85 3.65 2.33
N ARG A 24 -9.97 4.77 3.06
CA ARG A 24 -11.07 4.99 4.01
C ARG A 24 -12.42 5.02 3.33
N GLU A 25 -12.53 5.70 2.20
CA GLU A 25 -13.77 5.73 1.41
C GLU A 25 -14.17 4.33 0.94
N LEU A 26 -13.19 3.56 0.43
CA LEU A 26 -13.42 2.19 -0.01
C LEU A 26 -13.82 1.26 1.14
N LYS A 27 -13.21 1.39 2.33
CA LYS A 27 -13.61 0.62 3.53
C LYS A 27 -15.03 0.94 3.98
N ARG A 28 -15.49 2.18 3.82
CA ARG A 28 -16.89 2.53 4.11
C ARG A 28 -17.87 1.83 3.17
N ILE A 29 -17.49 1.65 1.91
CA ILE A 29 -18.31 0.96 0.89
C ILE A 29 -18.19 -0.56 1.04
N PHE A 30 -17.02 -1.06 1.42
CA PHE A 30 -16.69 -2.48 1.57
C PHE A 30 -16.07 -2.76 2.95
N PRO A 31 -16.89 -2.85 4.02
CA PRO A 31 -16.40 -2.92 5.41
C PRO A 31 -15.45 -4.10 5.68
N HIS A 32 -15.66 -5.21 4.98
CA HIS A 32 -14.91 -6.45 5.15
C HIS A 32 -13.79 -6.62 4.11
N ALA A 33 -13.55 -5.63 3.23
CA ALA A 33 -12.46 -5.72 2.28
C ALA A 33 -11.10 -5.76 3.00
N LEU A 34 -10.24 -6.63 2.50
CA LEU A 34 -8.84 -6.72 2.90
C LEU A 34 -8.02 -5.73 2.06
N ILE A 35 -7.14 -4.98 2.73
CA ILE A 35 -6.17 -4.12 2.07
C ILE A 35 -4.83 -4.85 2.09
N VAL A 36 -4.35 -5.25 0.92
CA VAL A 36 -3.10 -6.01 0.73
C VAL A 36 -2.26 -5.40 -0.39
N GLY A 37 -0.97 -5.67 -0.37
CA GLY A 37 -0.05 -5.33 -1.44
C GLY A 37 -0.06 -6.37 -2.56
N HIS A 38 0.45 -6.01 -3.74
CA HIS A 38 0.58 -6.96 -4.86
C HIS A 38 1.50 -8.12 -4.50
N HIS A 39 2.59 -7.88 -3.75
CA HIS A 39 3.50 -8.93 -3.28
C HIS A 39 2.84 -9.94 -2.34
N ASP A 40 1.82 -9.53 -1.59
CA ASP A 40 1.07 -10.43 -0.70
C ASP A 40 0.26 -11.47 -1.50
N LEU A 41 -0.12 -11.13 -2.73
CA LEU A 41 -0.85 -12.02 -3.65
C LEU A 41 0.08 -12.70 -4.67
N ASN A 42 1.22 -12.07 -4.98
CA ASN A 42 2.24 -12.59 -5.89
C ASN A 42 3.64 -12.29 -5.34
N PRO A 43 4.24 -13.20 -4.56
CA PRO A 43 5.53 -13.00 -3.91
C PRO A 43 6.70 -12.71 -4.86
N MET A 44 6.56 -13.02 -6.15
CA MET A 44 7.59 -12.75 -7.17
C MET A 44 7.67 -11.27 -7.57
N LYS A 45 6.69 -10.45 -7.17
CA LYS A 45 6.65 -9.02 -7.49
C LYS A 45 7.02 -8.20 -6.26
N PRO A 46 8.00 -7.28 -6.35
CA PRO A 46 8.36 -6.40 -5.23
C PRO A 46 7.31 -5.30 -4.96
N CYS A 47 6.38 -5.08 -5.89
CA CYS A 47 5.31 -4.09 -5.76
C CYS A 47 4.42 -4.38 -4.53
N PRO A 48 4.04 -3.37 -3.72
CA PRO A 48 4.19 -1.94 -3.96
C PRO A 48 5.45 -1.33 -3.31
N CYS A 49 6.47 -2.15 -3.02
CA CYS A 49 7.73 -1.74 -2.39
C CYS A 49 7.60 -1.26 -0.94
N PHE A 50 6.45 -1.52 -0.30
CA PHE A 50 6.19 -1.40 1.14
C PHE A 50 5.18 -2.47 1.58
N LYS A 51 5.07 -2.69 2.89
CA LYS A 51 4.16 -3.68 3.49
C LYS A 51 2.76 -3.07 3.68
N ALA A 52 1.93 -3.10 2.65
CA ALA A 52 0.60 -2.48 2.65
C ALA A 52 -0.34 -3.09 3.71
N GLU A 53 -0.35 -4.41 3.89
CA GLU A 53 -1.13 -5.07 4.94
C GLU A 53 -0.81 -4.50 6.33
N ARG A 54 0.48 -4.28 6.63
CA ARG A 54 0.92 -3.74 7.91
C ARG A 54 0.60 -2.26 8.04
N GLU A 55 0.84 -1.46 6.99
CA GLU A 55 0.63 -0.01 7.01
C GLU A 55 -0.85 0.35 7.21
N TYR A 56 -1.75 -0.42 6.61
CA TYR A 56 -3.19 -0.14 6.63
C TYR A 56 -3.99 -1.06 7.55
N ARG A 57 -3.31 -1.79 8.44
CA ARG A 57 -3.97 -2.63 9.43
C ARG A 57 -4.85 -1.78 10.34
N GLY A 58 -6.15 -2.08 10.36
CA GLY A 58 -7.12 -1.38 11.18
C GLY A 58 -7.88 -0.25 10.49
N LEU A 59 -7.67 -0.05 9.18
CA LEU A 59 -8.65 0.62 8.32
C LEU A 59 -9.85 -0.30 8.03
#